data_AF-A0A1I5GXU3-F1
#
_entry.id   AF-A0A1I5GXU3-F1
#
_cell.length_a   1.000
_cell.length_b   1.000
_cell.length_c   1.000
_cell.angle_alpha   90.00
_cell.angle_beta   90.00
_cell.angle_gamma   90.00
#
_symmetry.space_group_name_H-M   'P 1'
#
loop_
_entity.id
_entity.type
_entity.pdbx_description
1 polymer ?
#
loop_
_entity_poly.entity_id
_entity_poly.type
_entity_poly.pdbx_seq_one_letter_code
_entity_poly.pdbx_strand_id
1 'polypeptide(L)'
;MKRSTIAFALVVATALSTPSLARDMVFGFSSQQTPEVLKKQAEQAIAHMLGHLEPNETARFFDASKVKLVATFKAPEGKHAKIPKVFLNANPKALAGLKKFIKSAEAVPGRVSGVDMPAMFATLRQNYQTEDGADLIILGSPIHDDPKAPSLSMIGGRVPNDGHIAANVSESPYGTSGLSGSLKGYDVYIGFDGFDWVVSNAHRYQVKRFWSLSVEAHGGSLAYFGDDLATLFETAGTDVPDIKHSQPLEATDKKEMLLFERDTGKIAQVYDARPEPHPAPEPVWRRAVNPRIGVSWTAPKADLDLFVRPTPSSPVIYFGQASTEEGQLYKDFRNSPVNGFETVALNGTYDLSDTLLAINLYGGKVPVGGVSGEIRIAIDDEVWAKSFTIAAKQGNKGKGAESVMRDGQVPNKAWIIIKPTDILTGK
;
A
#
# COMPACT_ATOMS: atom_id res chain seq x y z
N MET A 1 -72.93 19.17 -31.61
CA MET A 1 -72.18 18.38 -30.61
C MET A 1 -70.88 17.85 -31.25
N LYS A 2 -69.76 18.29 -30.68
CA LYS A 2 -68.37 17.78 -30.67
C LYS A 2 -67.91 16.88 -31.84
N ARG A 3 -67.10 17.46 -32.74
CA ARG A 3 -66.10 16.74 -33.55
C ARG A 3 -64.82 16.62 -32.71
N SER A 4 -64.35 15.39 -32.50
CA SER A 4 -63.14 15.10 -31.73
C SER A 4 -61.97 14.95 -32.70
N THR A 5 -61.01 15.86 -32.63
CA THR A 5 -59.75 15.82 -33.39
C THR A 5 -58.72 15.12 -32.52
N ILE A 6 -58.29 13.92 -32.91
CA ILE A 6 -57.19 13.20 -32.26
C ILE A 6 -55.89 13.63 -32.97
N ALA A 7 -55.06 14.40 -32.28
CA ALA A 7 -53.71 14.72 -32.71
C ALA A 7 -52.74 13.64 -32.20
N PHE A 8 -52.09 12.94 -33.12
CA PHE A 8 -51.05 11.96 -32.83
C PHE A 8 -49.72 12.69 -32.66
N ALA A 9 -49.23 12.82 -31.43
CA ALA A 9 -47.91 13.38 -31.15
C ALA A 9 -46.85 12.28 -31.33
N LEU A 10 -46.10 12.36 -32.43
CA LEU A 10 -44.97 11.49 -32.71
C LEU A 10 -43.78 11.98 -31.85
N VAL A 11 -43.58 11.36 -30.68
CA VAL A 11 -42.37 11.55 -29.87
C VAL A 11 -41.25 10.75 -30.51
N VAL A 12 -40.42 11.40 -31.32
CA VAL A 12 -39.15 10.84 -31.80
C VAL A 12 -38.21 10.78 -30.60
N ALA A 13 -38.08 9.59 -30.00
CA ALA A 13 -37.05 9.30 -29.03
C ALA A 13 -35.69 9.27 -29.75
N THR A 14 -35.06 10.44 -29.90
CA THR A 14 -33.64 10.52 -30.22
C THR A 14 -32.89 9.95 -29.02
N ALA A 15 -32.46 8.70 -29.14
CA ALA A 15 -31.48 8.13 -28.23
C ALA A 15 -30.24 9.04 -28.28
N LEU A 16 -30.08 9.87 -27.26
CA LEU A 16 -28.86 10.62 -27.01
C LEU A 16 -27.81 9.57 -26.63
N SER A 17 -27.16 8.97 -27.62
CA SER A 17 -25.89 8.30 -27.41
C SER A 17 -24.93 9.37 -26.92
N THR A 18 -24.68 9.40 -25.62
CA THR A 18 -23.59 10.20 -25.06
C THR A 18 -22.34 9.86 -25.86
N PRO A 19 -21.63 10.85 -26.44
CA PRO A 19 -20.39 10.56 -27.14
C PRO A 19 -19.49 9.79 -26.17
N SER A 20 -19.09 8.58 -26.58
CA SER A 20 -18.03 7.85 -25.89
C SER A 20 -16.82 8.77 -25.91
N LEU A 21 -16.42 9.26 -24.74
CA LEU A 21 -15.19 10.03 -24.60
C LEU A 21 -14.03 9.11 -25.01
N ALA A 22 -13.08 9.65 -25.78
CA ALA A 22 -11.95 8.87 -26.26
C ALA A 22 -11.03 8.54 -25.07
N ARG A 23 -11.03 7.29 -24.62
CA ARG A 23 -10.24 6.81 -23.48
C ARG A 23 -8.88 6.30 -23.97
N ASP A 24 -7.80 6.91 -23.49
CA ASP A 24 -6.46 6.45 -23.79
C ASP A 24 -6.06 5.31 -22.84
N MET A 25 -5.44 4.25 -23.38
CA MET A 25 -4.92 3.14 -22.57
C MET A 25 -3.40 3.15 -22.57
N VAL A 26 -2.80 3.04 -21.38
CA VAL A 26 -1.36 2.97 -21.19
C VAL A 26 -1.01 1.70 -20.43
N PHE A 27 -0.18 0.87 -21.04
CA PHE A 27 0.36 -0.34 -20.43
C PHE A 27 1.86 -0.18 -20.17
N GLY A 28 2.29 -0.34 -18.93
CA GLY A 28 3.70 -0.37 -18.53
C GLY A 28 4.11 -1.78 -18.10
N PHE A 29 5.17 -2.32 -18.65
CA PHE A 29 5.71 -3.63 -18.27
C PHE A 29 7.15 -3.52 -17.82
N SER A 30 7.56 -4.31 -16.84
CA SER A 30 8.99 -4.47 -16.55
C SER A 30 9.65 -5.41 -17.55
N SER A 31 10.72 -4.96 -18.23
CA SER A 31 11.56 -5.83 -19.07
C SER A 31 12.44 -6.78 -18.25
N GLN A 32 12.42 -6.66 -16.92
CA GLN A 32 13.20 -7.47 -15.98
C GLN A 32 12.42 -8.71 -15.52
N GLN A 33 11.31 -9.03 -16.17
CA GLN A 33 10.55 -10.26 -15.97
C GLN A 33 11.08 -11.37 -16.89
N THR A 34 10.70 -12.62 -16.62
CA THR A 34 10.95 -13.69 -17.59
C THR A 34 10.14 -13.46 -18.87
N PRO A 35 10.66 -13.87 -20.05
CA PRO A 35 9.91 -13.77 -21.30
C PRO A 35 8.54 -14.44 -21.24
N GLU A 36 8.39 -15.51 -20.48
CA GLU A 36 7.15 -16.26 -20.32
C GLU A 36 6.08 -15.44 -19.57
N VAL A 37 6.44 -14.86 -18.42
CA VAL A 37 5.53 -14.01 -17.62
C VAL A 37 5.15 -12.77 -18.42
N LEU A 38 6.14 -12.10 -19.02
CA LEU A 38 5.89 -10.90 -19.81
C LEU A 38 5.01 -11.18 -21.04
N LYS A 39 5.22 -12.32 -21.71
CA LYS A 39 4.37 -12.74 -22.83
C LYS A 39 2.93 -12.93 -22.38
N LYS A 40 2.69 -13.64 -21.27
CA LYS A 40 1.35 -13.86 -20.72
C LYS A 40 0.65 -12.53 -20.39
N GLN A 41 1.33 -11.63 -19.70
CA GLN A 41 0.80 -10.29 -19.38
C GLN A 41 0.50 -9.47 -20.64
N ALA A 42 1.39 -9.50 -21.65
CA ALA A 42 1.18 -8.79 -22.91
C ALA A 42 -0.02 -9.36 -23.71
N GLU A 43 -0.23 -10.68 -23.68
CA GLU A 43 -1.40 -11.31 -24.29
C GLU A 43 -2.70 -10.89 -23.60
N GLN A 44 -2.71 -10.82 -22.26
CA GLN A 44 -3.85 -10.32 -21.48
C GLN A 44 -4.13 -8.83 -21.78
N ALA A 45 -3.09 -8.00 -21.84
CA ALA A 45 -3.22 -6.58 -22.18
C ALA A 45 -3.75 -6.36 -23.60
N ILE A 46 -3.30 -7.15 -24.59
CA ILE A 46 -3.84 -7.11 -25.95
C ILE A 46 -5.32 -7.52 -25.95
N ALA A 47 -5.68 -8.60 -25.26
CA ALA A 47 -7.06 -9.06 -25.18
C ALA A 47 -7.97 -7.99 -24.54
N HIS A 48 -7.52 -7.38 -23.43
CA HIS A 48 -8.22 -6.30 -22.76
C HIS A 48 -8.40 -5.08 -23.68
N MET A 49 -7.31 -4.60 -24.30
CA MET A 49 -7.35 -3.50 -25.27
C MET A 49 -8.33 -3.78 -26.41
N LEU A 50 -8.31 -4.98 -27.00
CA LEU A 50 -9.23 -5.32 -28.11
C LEU A 50 -10.71 -5.33 -27.70
N GLY A 51 -10.99 -5.55 -26.41
CA GLY A 51 -12.35 -5.52 -25.86
C GLY A 51 -12.88 -4.11 -25.57
N HIS A 52 -11.99 -3.15 -25.32
CA HIS A 52 -12.36 -1.84 -24.76
C HIS A 52 -11.97 -0.64 -25.64
N LEU A 53 -11.01 -0.78 -26.55
CA LEU A 53 -10.57 0.33 -27.38
C LEU A 53 -11.59 0.62 -28.49
N GLU A 54 -12.16 1.82 -28.46
CA GLU A 54 -13.11 2.32 -29.45
C GLU A 54 -12.39 2.96 -30.65
N PRO A 55 -13.07 3.13 -31.81
CA PRO A 55 -12.46 3.74 -32.99
C PRO A 55 -11.80 5.09 -32.70
N ASN A 56 -10.60 5.29 -33.25
CA ASN A 56 -9.71 6.45 -33.05
C ASN A 56 -8.99 6.55 -31.70
N GLU A 57 -9.28 5.69 -30.73
CA GLU A 57 -8.51 5.62 -29.48
C GLU A 57 -7.14 4.94 -29.69
N THR A 58 -6.25 5.17 -28.72
CA THR A 58 -4.88 4.70 -28.77
C THR A 58 -4.52 3.92 -27.51
N ALA A 59 -3.82 2.80 -27.70
CA ALA A 59 -3.17 2.06 -26.62
C ALA A 59 -1.65 2.13 -26.77
N ARG A 60 -0.96 2.51 -25.68
CA ARG A 60 0.50 2.69 -25.66
C ARG A 60 1.14 1.68 -24.72
N PHE A 61 2.16 0.98 -25.20
CA PHE A 61 2.87 -0.04 -24.46
C PHE A 61 4.29 0.46 -24.17
N PHE A 62 4.69 0.43 -22.91
CA PHE A 62 5.99 0.89 -22.43
C PHE A 62 6.79 -0.24 -21.79
N ASP A 63 8.10 -0.22 -22.01
CA ASP A 63 9.06 -0.80 -21.06
C ASP A 63 9.13 0.17 -19.88
N ALA A 64 8.36 -0.09 -18.84
CA ALA A 64 8.29 0.75 -17.65
C ALA A 64 9.56 0.64 -16.79
N SER A 65 10.42 -0.36 -17.00
CA SER A 65 11.71 -0.45 -16.30
C SER A 65 12.80 0.47 -16.88
N LYS A 66 12.59 0.95 -18.12
CA LYS A 66 13.49 1.88 -18.84
C LYS A 66 12.77 3.11 -19.35
N VAL A 67 11.48 3.22 -19.01
CA VAL A 67 10.51 4.23 -19.44
C VAL A 67 10.61 4.53 -20.93
N LYS A 68 10.47 3.48 -21.74
CA LYS A 68 10.60 3.55 -23.20
C LYS A 68 9.33 3.07 -23.87
N LEU A 69 8.77 3.89 -24.78
CA LEU A 69 7.66 3.48 -25.62
C LEU A 69 8.09 2.32 -26.55
N VAL A 70 7.38 1.20 -26.45
CA VAL A 70 7.63 -0.04 -27.20
C VAL A 70 6.71 -0.11 -28.42
N ALA A 71 5.43 0.20 -28.23
CA ALA A 71 4.43 0.08 -29.27
C ALA A 71 3.27 1.06 -29.05
N THR A 72 2.64 1.47 -30.14
CA THR A 72 1.41 2.26 -30.14
C THR A 72 0.42 1.60 -31.08
N PHE A 73 -0.70 1.15 -30.53
CA PHE A 73 -1.80 0.58 -31.29
C PHE A 73 -2.88 1.65 -31.45
N LYS A 74 -3.36 1.84 -32.68
CA LYS A 74 -4.49 2.71 -32.97
C LYS A 74 -5.67 1.86 -33.43
N ALA A 75 -6.85 2.09 -32.83
CA ALA A 75 -8.06 1.45 -33.29
C ALA A 75 -8.40 1.91 -34.71
N PRO A 76 -8.51 1.00 -35.69
CA PRO A 76 -8.90 1.35 -37.05
C PRO A 76 -10.37 1.81 -37.07
N GLU A 77 -10.76 2.54 -38.11
CA GLU A 77 -12.16 2.95 -38.27
C GLU A 77 -13.05 1.80 -38.78
N GLY A 78 -14.33 1.86 -38.44
CA GLY A 78 -15.39 1.03 -39.02
C GLY A 78 -15.76 -0.24 -38.26
N LYS A 79 -16.84 -0.90 -38.71
CA LYS A 79 -17.50 -2.03 -38.04
C LYS A 79 -16.63 -3.27 -37.77
N HIS A 80 -15.50 -3.39 -38.45
CA HIS A 80 -14.57 -4.53 -38.30
C HIS A 80 -13.38 -4.22 -37.39
N ALA A 81 -13.33 -3.02 -36.80
CA ALA A 81 -12.25 -2.61 -35.91
C ALA A 81 -12.12 -3.50 -34.67
N LYS A 82 -13.24 -4.02 -34.16
CA LYS A 82 -13.27 -4.95 -33.01
C LYS A 82 -12.87 -6.38 -33.36
N ILE A 83 -12.61 -6.72 -34.62
CA ILE A 83 -12.15 -8.06 -35.00
C ILE A 83 -10.62 -8.14 -34.74
N PRO A 84 -10.14 -9.00 -33.81
CA PRO A 84 -8.73 -9.04 -33.40
C PRO A 84 -7.74 -9.13 -34.57
N LYS A 85 -8.04 -9.99 -35.54
CA LYS A 85 -7.19 -10.19 -36.73
C LYS A 85 -7.08 -8.92 -37.57
N VAL A 86 -8.17 -8.18 -37.76
CA VAL A 86 -8.19 -6.94 -38.54
C VAL A 86 -7.41 -5.86 -37.80
N PHE A 87 -7.65 -5.71 -36.49
CA PHE A 87 -6.96 -4.75 -35.64
C PHE A 87 -5.44 -4.96 -35.64
N LEU A 88 -4.99 -6.20 -35.43
CA LEU A 88 -3.56 -6.52 -35.39
C LEU A 88 -2.89 -6.34 -36.76
N ASN A 89 -3.60 -6.67 -37.85
CA ASN A 89 -3.11 -6.43 -39.21
C ASN A 89 -3.02 -4.95 -39.58
N ALA A 90 -3.84 -4.09 -38.97
CA ALA A 90 -3.74 -2.64 -39.11
C ALA A 90 -2.56 -2.04 -38.31
N ASN A 91 -2.03 -2.78 -37.33
CA ASN A 91 -0.96 -2.34 -36.43
C ASN A 91 0.32 -3.22 -36.49
N PRO A 92 0.86 -3.53 -37.70
CA PRO A 92 1.93 -4.53 -37.83
C PRO A 92 3.25 -4.06 -37.18
N LYS A 93 3.56 -2.76 -37.24
CA LYS A 93 4.77 -2.19 -36.62
C LYS A 93 4.69 -2.26 -35.10
N ALA A 94 3.53 -1.95 -34.52
CA ALA A 94 3.29 -2.03 -33.08
C ALA A 94 3.45 -3.47 -32.57
N LEU A 95 2.81 -4.43 -33.26
CA LEU A 95 2.93 -5.84 -32.94
C LEU A 95 4.38 -6.35 -33.06
N ALA A 96 5.11 -5.93 -34.09
CA ALA A 96 6.52 -6.29 -34.24
C ALA A 96 7.40 -5.70 -33.12
N GLY A 97 7.15 -4.44 -32.72
CA GLY A 97 7.82 -3.78 -31.60
C GLY A 97 7.60 -4.52 -30.28
N LEU A 98 6.34 -4.86 -29.98
CA LEU A 98 5.98 -5.61 -28.78
C LEU A 98 6.59 -7.02 -28.77
N LYS A 99 6.57 -7.74 -29.90
CA LYS A 99 7.25 -9.04 -30.02
C LYS A 99 8.75 -8.94 -29.79
N LYS A 100 9.40 -7.88 -30.29
CA LYS A 100 10.83 -7.64 -30.07
C LYS A 100 11.11 -7.37 -28.59
N PHE A 101 10.27 -6.57 -27.94
CA PHE A 101 10.37 -6.29 -26.51
C PHE A 101 10.26 -7.56 -25.66
N ILE A 102 9.23 -8.39 -25.89
CA ILE A 102 9.05 -9.67 -25.19
C ILE A 102 10.28 -10.58 -25.36
N LYS A 103 10.83 -10.68 -26.57
CA LYS A 103 12.03 -11.48 -26.84
C LYS A 103 13.30 -10.94 -26.19
N SER A 104 13.34 -9.64 -25.89
CA SER A 104 14.49 -8.98 -25.25
C SER A 104 14.37 -8.90 -23.73
N ALA A 105 13.28 -9.40 -23.16
CA ALA A 105 13.10 -9.42 -21.72
C ALA A 105 14.08 -10.41 -21.08
N GLU A 106 14.65 -10.00 -19.96
CA GLU A 106 15.66 -10.77 -19.27
C GLU A 106 15.49 -10.56 -17.77
N ALA A 107 15.19 -11.63 -17.05
CA ALA A 107 15.15 -11.60 -15.60
C ALA A 107 16.56 -11.28 -15.09
N VAL A 108 16.69 -10.22 -14.29
CA VAL A 108 17.97 -9.83 -13.71
C VAL A 108 18.11 -10.54 -12.36
N PRO A 109 19.07 -11.47 -12.17
CA PRO A 109 19.23 -12.19 -10.92
C PRO A 109 19.39 -11.24 -9.73
N GLY A 110 18.63 -11.49 -8.65
CA GLY A 110 18.68 -10.70 -7.44
C GLY A 110 17.95 -9.35 -7.51
N ARG A 111 17.33 -9.00 -8.64
CA ARG A 111 16.41 -7.87 -8.73
C ARG A 111 14.99 -8.37 -8.77
N VAL A 112 14.15 -7.74 -7.95
CA VAL A 112 12.70 -7.79 -8.16
C VAL A 112 12.41 -7.13 -9.50
N SER A 113 11.54 -7.70 -10.33
CA SER A 113 11.25 -7.22 -11.70
C SER A 113 10.56 -5.84 -11.68
N GLY A 114 11.29 -4.83 -11.24
CA GLY A 114 10.81 -3.52 -10.85
C GLY A 114 10.44 -2.68 -12.05
N VAL A 115 9.51 -1.77 -11.80
CA VAL A 115 9.13 -0.69 -12.71
C VAL A 115 9.67 0.63 -12.18
N ASP A 116 10.10 1.51 -13.09
CA ASP A 116 10.51 2.87 -12.73
C ASP A 116 9.26 3.77 -12.69
N MET A 117 8.45 3.58 -11.66
CA MET A 117 7.19 4.32 -11.45
C MET A 117 7.39 5.85 -11.49
N PRO A 118 8.40 6.42 -10.78
CA PRO A 118 8.61 7.87 -10.83
C PRO A 118 8.88 8.39 -12.24
N ALA A 119 9.78 7.75 -13.00
CA ALA A 119 10.08 8.20 -14.35
C ALA A 119 8.92 7.92 -15.32
N MET A 120 8.13 6.86 -15.09
CA MET A 120 6.91 6.58 -15.84
C MET A 120 5.88 7.71 -15.66
N PHE A 121 5.60 8.13 -14.42
CA PHE A 121 4.70 9.25 -14.15
C PHE A 121 5.22 10.57 -14.76
N ALA A 122 6.53 10.82 -14.66
CA ALA A 122 7.15 11.97 -15.29
C ALA A 122 6.97 11.97 -16.82
N THR A 123 7.09 10.80 -17.46
CA THR A 123 6.91 10.64 -18.91
C THR A 123 5.46 10.87 -19.33
N LEU A 124 4.50 10.35 -18.59
CA LEU A 124 3.07 10.58 -18.84
C LEU A 124 2.70 12.06 -18.72
N ARG A 125 3.14 12.70 -17.64
CA ARG A 125 2.94 14.14 -17.45
C ARG A 125 3.47 14.98 -18.61
N GLN A 126 4.64 14.62 -19.15
CA GLN A 126 5.31 15.42 -20.18
C GLN A 126 4.76 15.19 -21.58
N ASN A 127 4.25 13.99 -21.88
CA ASN A 127 3.98 13.58 -23.26
C ASN A 127 2.54 13.10 -23.50
N TYR A 128 1.79 12.78 -22.45
CA TYR A 128 0.52 12.04 -22.54
C TYR A 128 -0.51 12.56 -21.51
N GLN A 129 -0.75 13.87 -21.47
CA GLN A 129 -1.82 14.42 -20.62
C GLN A 129 -3.19 14.06 -21.20
N THR A 130 -4.14 13.75 -20.33
CA THR A 130 -5.56 13.54 -20.69
C THR A 130 -6.44 14.36 -19.75
N GLU A 131 -7.59 14.83 -20.24
CA GLU A 131 -8.65 15.40 -19.40
C GLU A 131 -9.88 14.48 -19.33
N ASP A 132 -9.99 13.51 -20.25
CA ASP A 132 -11.21 12.78 -20.57
C ASP A 132 -11.22 11.33 -20.07
N GLY A 133 -10.30 10.99 -19.16
CA GLY A 133 -10.14 9.64 -18.64
C GLY A 133 -9.07 8.84 -19.39
N ALA A 134 -8.20 8.14 -18.65
CA ALA A 134 -7.24 7.19 -19.20
C ALA A 134 -6.94 6.09 -18.19
N ASP A 135 -6.67 4.89 -18.67
CA ASP A 135 -6.22 3.79 -17.82
C ASP A 135 -4.69 3.66 -17.89
N LEU A 136 -4.03 3.72 -16.74
CA LEU A 136 -2.62 3.41 -16.58
C LEU A 136 -2.48 2.05 -15.89
N ILE A 137 -2.22 1.02 -16.68
CA ILE A 137 -2.05 -0.36 -16.22
C ILE A 137 -0.57 -0.69 -16.17
N ILE A 138 -0.05 -0.96 -14.98
CA ILE A 138 1.37 -1.23 -14.74
C ILE A 138 1.51 -2.67 -14.24
N LEU A 139 2.33 -3.46 -14.95
CA LEU A 139 2.52 -4.88 -14.73
C LEU A 139 4.00 -5.17 -14.43
N GLY A 140 4.28 -5.52 -13.18
CA GLY A 140 5.62 -5.75 -12.66
C GLY A 140 5.70 -5.50 -11.16
N SER A 141 6.88 -5.76 -10.56
CA SER A 141 7.07 -5.54 -9.12
C SER A 141 6.83 -4.07 -8.76
N PRO A 142 6.05 -3.76 -7.70
CA PRO A 142 5.82 -2.39 -7.25
C PRO A 142 7.05 -1.78 -6.54
N ILE A 143 8.17 -2.49 -6.45
CA ILE A 143 9.40 -2.00 -5.84
C ILE A 143 10.20 -1.23 -6.89
N HIS A 144 10.41 0.05 -6.62
CA HIS A 144 11.30 0.89 -7.40
C HIS A 144 12.77 0.58 -7.05
N ASP A 145 13.58 0.32 -8.08
CA ASP A 145 15.03 0.09 -7.97
C ASP A 145 15.79 1.11 -8.82
N ASP A 146 16.41 2.09 -8.18
CA ASP A 146 17.36 3.01 -8.81
C ASP A 146 18.81 2.62 -8.46
N PRO A 147 19.52 1.90 -9.35
CA PRO A 147 20.91 1.55 -9.09
C PRO A 147 21.87 2.74 -9.05
N LYS A 148 21.46 3.92 -9.56
CA LYS A 148 22.26 5.15 -9.51
C LYS A 148 22.04 5.90 -8.20
N ALA A 149 20.91 5.69 -7.53
CA ALA A 149 20.61 6.21 -6.21
C ALA A 149 20.10 5.12 -5.25
N PRO A 150 20.95 4.15 -4.86
CA PRO A 150 20.52 3.00 -4.04
C PRO A 150 19.89 3.37 -2.69
N SER A 151 20.23 4.55 -2.15
CA SER A 151 19.63 5.09 -0.92
C SER A 151 18.17 5.50 -1.07
N LEU A 152 17.66 5.63 -2.30
CA LEU A 152 16.29 5.98 -2.62
C LEU A 152 15.52 4.78 -3.19
N SER A 153 16.18 3.64 -3.38
CA SER A 153 15.55 2.42 -3.87
C SER A 153 14.76 1.71 -2.77
N MET A 154 13.66 1.05 -3.16
CA MET A 154 12.78 0.29 -2.28
C MET A 154 13.27 -1.16 -2.02
N ILE A 155 14.39 -1.55 -2.63
CA ILE A 155 15.03 -2.87 -2.43
C ILE A 155 15.43 -3.10 -0.97
N GLY A 156 15.31 -4.36 -0.55
CA GLY A 156 15.66 -4.78 0.80
C GLY A 156 14.65 -4.35 1.86
N GLY A 157 13.38 -4.22 1.48
CA GLY A 157 12.31 -3.88 2.42
C GLY A 157 12.21 -2.39 2.74
N ARG A 158 12.69 -1.51 1.85
CA ARG A 158 12.65 -0.07 2.08
C ARG A 158 11.40 0.55 1.48
N VAL A 159 10.77 1.48 2.19
CA VAL A 159 9.64 2.27 1.68
C VAL A 159 9.87 3.74 1.96
N PRO A 160 9.71 4.66 0.98
CA PRO A 160 9.87 6.08 1.25
C PRO A 160 8.74 6.54 2.18
N ASN A 161 9.05 7.39 3.15
CA ASN A 161 8.05 8.05 3.97
C ASN A 161 7.32 9.18 3.19
N ASP A 162 6.32 9.78 3.82
CA ASP A 162 5.47 10.82 3.20
C ASP A 162 6.25 12.10 2.85
N GLY A 163 7.38 12.35 3.51
CA GLY A 163 8.27 13.47 3.19
C GLY A 163 8.88 13.36 1.79
N HIS A 164 9.05 12.13 1.27
CA HIS A 164 9.47 11.93 -0.12
C HIS A 164 8.39 12.33 -1.12
N ILE A 165 7.11 12.09 -0.82
CA ILE A 165 5.98 12.49 -1.69
C ILE A 165 5.85 14.02 -1.69
N ALA A 166 5.89 14.66 -0.51
CA ALA A 166 5.75 16.11 -0.38
C ALA A 166 6.94 16.91 -0.95
N ALA A 167 8.07 16.27 -1.23
CA ALA A 167 9.28 16.92 -1.72
C ALA A 167 9.17 17.39 -3.18
N ASN A 168 10.13 18.21 -3.61
CA ASN A 168 10.32 18.49 -5.03
C ASN A 168 11.04 17.33 -5.73
N VAL A 169 10.81 17.17 -7.03
CA VAL A 169 11.47 16.14 -7.86
C VAL A 169 13.01 16.23 -7.85
N SER A 170 13.56 17.40 -7.56
CA SER A 170 15.01 17.61 -7.41
C SER A 170 15.57 17.08 -6.09
N GLU A 171 14.73 16.91 -5.08
CA GLU A 171 15.11 16.42 -3.74
C GLU A 171 14.80 14.93 -3.57
N SER A 172 13.76 14.44 -4.25
CA SER A 172 13.39 13.03 -4.28
C SER A 172 12.76 12.67 -5.62
N PRO A 173 13.07 11.50 -6.21
CA PRO A 173 12.42 11.05 -7.44
C PRO A 173 10.91 10.89 -7.26
N TYR A 174 10.46 10.62 -6.02
CA TYR A 174 9.05 10.47 -5.65
C TYR A 174 8.30 11.79 -5.45
N GLY A 175 8.99 12.92 -5.53
CA GLY A 175 8.44 14.23 -5.17
C GLY A 175 7.30 14.67 -6.08
N THR A 176 6.22 15.16 -5.47
CA THR A 176 5.00 15.62 -6.17
C THR A 176 4.72 17.11 -5.95
N SER A 177 5.61 17.83 -5.25
CA SER A 177 5.48 19.29 -5.06
C SER A 177 5.38 20.01 -6.40
N GLY A 178 4.31 20.81 -6.57
CA GLY A 178 4.01 21.53 -7.80
C GLY A 178 3.47 20.67 -8.94
N LEU A 179 3.16 19.40 -8.69
CA LEU A 179 2.71 18.42 -9.69
C LEU A 179 1.27 17.93 -9.45
N SER A 180 0.51 18.63 -8.61
CA SER A 180 -0.90 18.34 -8.39
C SER A 180 -1.68 18.39 -9.70
N GLY A 181 -2.23 17.27 -10.14
CA GLY A 181 -2.97 17.14 -11.40
C GLY A 181 -2.14 16.62 -12.58
N SER A 182 -0.87 16.27 -12.40
CA SER A 182 -0.06 15.68 -13.47
C SER A 182 -0.54 14.31 -13.97
N LEU A 183 -1.34 13.61 -13.17
CA LEU A 183 -2.07 12.39 -13.52
C LEU A 183 -3.58 12.60 -13.45
N LYS A 184 -4.06 13.84 -13.58
CA LYS A 184 -5.50 14.12 -13.64
C LYS A 184 -6.16 13.27 -14.74
N GLY A 185 -7.26 12.63 -14.41
CA GLY A 185 -8.01 11.76 -15.33
C GLY A 185 -7.42 10.36 -15.49
N TYR A 186 -6.31 10.02 -14.83
CA TYR A 186 -5.78 8.65 -14.86
C TYR A 186 -6.35 7.80 -13.73
N ASP A 187 -6.91 6.64 -14.12
CA ASP A 187 -7.14 5.50 -13.23
C ASP A 187 -5.90 4.59 -13.30
N VAL A 188 -5.22 4.41 -12.18
CA VAL A 188 -3.97 3.66 -12.08
C VAL A 188 -4.22 2.28 -11.50
N TYR A 189 -3.75 1.26 -12.22
CA TYR A 189 -3.88 -0.15 -11.88
C TYR A 189 -2.47 -0.75 -11.78
N ILE A 190 -2.10 -1.24 -10.60
CA ILE A 190 -0.80 -1.87 -10.37
C ILE A 190 -1.00 -3.36 -10.14
N GLY A 191 -0.59 -4.16 -11.12
CA GLY A 191 -0.63 -5.61 -11.09
C GLY A 191 0.77 -6.22 -10.99
N PHE A 192 0.94 -7.28 -10.21
CA PHE A 192 2.20 -8.01 -10.07
C PHE A 192 1.98 -9.52 -10.04
N ASP A 193 3.03 -10.28 -10.36
CA ASP A 193 3.01 -11.74 -10.23
C ASP A 193 3.68 -12.15 -8.92
N GLY A 194 2.89 -12.63 -7.96
CA GLY A 194 3.35 -13.10 -6.67
C GLY A 194 3.87 -12.03 -5.69
N PHE A 195 4.50 -12.50 -4.62
CA PHE A 195 4.88 -11.69 -3.45
C PHE A 195 6.39 -11.74 -3.13
N ASP A 196 7.24 -12.08 -4.10
CA ASP A 196 8.70 -12.17 -3.88
C ASP A 196 9.34 -10.85 -3.43
N TRP A 197 8.68 -9.74 -3.74
CA TRP A 197 9.07 -8.40 -3.30
C TRP A 197 8.68 -8.09 -1.84
N VAL A 198 7.77 -8.86 -1.25
CA VAL A 198 7.27 -8.65 0.10
C VAL A 198 8.26 -9.24 1.10
N VAL A 199 8.86 -8.38 1.93
CA VAL A 199 9.65 -8.86 3.07
C VAL A 199 8.79 -9.14 4.30
N SER A 200 7.69 -8.41 4.50
CA SER A 200 6.72 -8.62 5.59
C SER A 200 5.36 -8.01 5.24
N ASN A 201 4.30 -8.33 6.00
CA ASN A 201 2.98 -7.72 5.77
C ASN A 201 2.98 -6.20 5.97
N ALA A 202 3.75 -5.71 6.94
CA ALA A 202 3.93 -4.27 7.16
C ALA A 202 4.59 -3.61 5.94
N HIS A 203 5.61 -4.25 5.36
CA HIS A 203 6.21 -3.80 4.11
C HIS A 203 5.19 -3.77 2.97
N ARG A 204 4.45 -4.87 2.74
CA ARG A 204 3.40 -4.94 1.70
C ARG A 204 2.39 -3.81 1.83
N TYR A 205 1.92 -3.60 3.05
CA TYR A 205 0.97 -2.54 3.38
C TYR A 205 1.54 -1.15 3.06
N GLN A 206 2.77 -0.87 3.50
CA GLN A 206 3.39 0.44 3.32
C GLN A 206 3.73 0.74 1.86
N VAL A 207 4.15 -0.27 1.08
CA VAL A 207 4.33 -0.12 -0.38
C VAL A 207 3.01 0.25 -1.05
N LYS A 208 1.91 -0.45 -0.72
CA LYS A 208 0.58 -0.12 -1.26
C LYS A 208 0.17 1.30 -0.86
N ARG A 209 0.28 1.65 0.42
CA ARG A 209 -0.08 2.97 0.96
C ARG A 209 0.72 4.07 0.25
N PHE A 210 2.03 3.90 0.14
CA PHE A 210 2.93 4.85 -0.50
C PHE A 210 2.52 5.14 -1.95
N TRP A 211 2.28 4.10 -2.76
CA TRP A 211 1.87 4.30 -4.15
C TRP A 211 0.47 4.89 -4.28
N SER A 212 -0.44 4.55 -3.36
CA SER A 212 -1.77 5.16 -3.35
C SER A 212 -1.67 6.67 -3.13
N LEU A 213 -0.92 7.09 -2.09
CA LEU A 213 -0.69 8.50 -1.79
C LEU A 213 0.06 9.24 -2.90
N SER A 214 1.05 8.59 -3.51
CA SER A 214 1.83 9.19 -4.60
C SER A 214 0.96 9.46 -5.83
N VAL A 215 0.11 8.49 -6.22
CA VAL A 215 -0.85 8.66 -7.32
C VAL A 215 -1.85 9.77 -7.03
N GLU A 216 -2.42 9.79 -5.82
CA GLU A 216 -3.36 10.85 -5.40
C GLU A 216 -2.69 12.23 -5.37
N ALA A 217 -1.44 12.32 -4.93
CA ALA A 217 -0.69 13.58 -4.90
C ALA A 217 -0.35 14.09 -6.31
N HIS A 218 -0.28 13.21 -7.31
CA HIS A 218 -0.26 13.55 -8.73
C HIS A 218 -1.65 13.88 -9.31
N GLY A 219 -2.73 13.73 -8.54
CA GLY A 219 -4.11 14.00 -8.96
C GLY A 219 -4.77 12.88 -9.77
N GLY A 220 -4.20 11.67 -9.77
CA GLY A 220 -4.83 10.47 -10.31
C GLY A 220 -5.56 9.66 -9.22
N SER A 221 -6.10 8.51 -9.61
CA SER A 221 -6.77 7.57 -8.72
C SER A 221 -6.10 6.20 -8.75
N LEU A 222 -5.83 5.59 -7.59
CA LEU A 222 -5.34 4.21 -7.57
C LEU A 222 -6.55 3.26 -7.51
N ALA A 223 -6.99 2.79 -8.68
CA ALA A 223 -8.15 1.91 -8.84
C ALA A 223 -7.86 0.46 -8.40
N TYR A 224 -6.63 -0.04 -8.60
CA TYR A 224 -6.28 -1.42 -8.26
C TYR A 224 -4.82 -1.56 -7.80
N PHE A 225 -4.59 -2.44 -6.82
CA PHE A 225 -3.26 -2.86 -6.37
C PHE A 225 -3.30 -4.31 -5.87
N GLY A 226 -2.75 -5.26 -6.64
CA GLY A 226 -2.84 -6.68 -6.31
C GLY A 226 -2.19 -7.62 -7.32
N ASP A 227 -2.26 -8.92 -7.01
CA ASP A 227 -1.73 -10.02 -7.82
C ASP A 227 -2.80 -10.77 -8.65
N ASP A 228 -4.08 -10.46 -8.44
CA ASP A 228 -5.18 -10.99 -9.23
C ASP A 228 -5.35 -10.17 -10.53
N LEU A 229 -4.54 -10.52 -11.52
CA LEU A 229 -4.57 -9.87 -12.83
C LEU A 229 -5.92 -10.04 -13.55
N ALA A 230 -6.70 -11.08 -13.25
CA ALA A 230 -8.03 -11.22 -13.85
C ALA A 230 -8.96 -10.11 -13.34
N THR A 231 -9.04 -9.93 -12.01
CA THR A 231 -9.79 -8.82 -11.41
C THR A 231 -9.28 -7.46 -11.89
N LEU A 232 -7.96 -7.28 -12.05
CA LEU A 232 -7.38 -6.05 -12.61
C LEU A 232 -7.97 -5.75 -14.00
N PHE A 233 -7.92 -6.71 -14.93
CA PHE A 233 -8.40 -6.49 -16.29
C PHE A 233 -9.93 -6.49 -16.44
N GLU A 234 -10.67 -7.04 -15.48
CA GLU A 234 -12.13 -6.92 -15.39
C GLU A 234 -12.57 -5.53 -14.90
N THR A 235 -11.76 -4.88 -14.05
CA THR A 235 -12.06 -3.56 -13.48
C THR A 235 -11.53 -2.41 -14.34
N ALA A 236 -10.40 -2.59 -15.01
CA ALA A 236 -9.86 -1.59 -15.93
C ALA A 236 -10.85 -1.26 -17.06
N GLY A 237 -10.89 0.00 -17.49
CA GLY A 237 -11.82 0.46 -18.53
C GLY A 237 -13.27 0.58 -18.08
N THR A 238 -13.59 0.27 -16.82
CA THR A 238 -14.90 0.55 -16.22
C THR A 238 -14.83 1.83 -15.39
N ASP A 239 -15.91 2.61 -15.36
CA ASP A 239 -16.01 3.78 -14.49
C ASP A 239 -16.21 3.33 -13.04
N VAL A 240 -15.16 2.78 -12.43
CA VAL A 240 -15.14 2.40 -11.02
C VAL A 240 -15.04 3.69 -10.20
N PRO A 241 -15.89 3.88 -9.18
CA PRO A 241 -15.73 5.01 -8.26
C PRO A 241 -14.35 5.00 -7.61
N ASP A 242 -13.72 6.18 -7.52
CA ASP A 242 -12.48 6.39 -6.78
C ASP A 242 -12.51 5.71 -5.41
N ILE A 243 -11.67 4.68 -5.24
CA ILE A 243 -11.47 4.06 -3.94
C ILE A 243 -10.51 4.95 -3.17
N LYS A 244 -11.03 6.02 -2.57
CA LYS A 244 -10.25 6.89 -1.70
C LYS A 244 -9.69 6.08 -0.54
N HIS A 245 -8.38 6.10 -0.36
CA HIS A 245 -7.79 5.47 0.80
C HIS A 245 -8.07 6.31 2.06
N SER A 246 -8.21 5.64 3.21
CA SER A 246 -8.58 6.32 4.47
C SER A 246 -7.45 7.13 5.11
N GLN A 247 -6.24 7.08 4.56
CA GLN A 247 -5.05 7.62 5.24
C GLN A 247 -4.57 8.91 4.62
N PRO A 248 -4.56 10.03 5.35
CA PRO A 248 -4.01 11.27 4.81
C PRO A 248 -2.49 11.18 4.68
N LEU A 249 -1.94 12.03 3.81
CA LEU A 249 -0.51 12.32 3.76
C LEU A 249 -0.09 13.02 5.06
N GLU A 250 0.96 12.52 5.70
CA GLU A 250 1.50 13.07 6.94
C GLU A 250 2.52 14.17 6.64
N ALA A 251 2.29 15.36 7.18
CA ALA A 251 3.21 16.48 7.01
C ALA A 251 4.54 16.22 7.76
N THR A 252 5.62 16.03 7.00
CA THR A 252 6.99 15.88 7.51
C THR A 252 7.98 16.44 6.50
N ASP A 253 9.05 17.07 7.00
CA ASP A 253 10.18 17.56 6.20
C ASP A 253 11.30 16.52 6.06
N LYS A 254 11.27 15.48 6.89
CA LYS A 254 12.21 14.36 6.86
C LYS A 254 11.93 13.44 5.67
N LYS A 255 12.95 13.20 4.86
CA LYS A 255 12.94 12.28 3.72
C LYS A 255 13.70 11.02 4.10
N GLU A 256 13.00 10.08 4.72
CA GLU A 256 13.57 8.84 5.24
C GLU A 256 12.99 7.64 4.50
N MET A 257 13.84 6.65 4.24
CA MET A 257 13.41 5.33 3.79
C MET A 257 13.15 4.47 5.03
N LEU A 258 11.89 4.15 5.28
CA LEU A 258 11.48 3.22 6.31
C LEU A 258 12.00 1.82 5.96
N LEU A 259 12.70 1.17 6.88
CA LEU A 259 13.22 -0.17 6.68
C LEU A 259 12.33 -1.20 7.37
N PHE A 260 11.90 -2.18 6.59
CA PHE A 260 11.19 -3.37 7.04
C PHE A 260 12.09 -4.58 6.84
N GLU A 261 12.17 -5.42 7.86
CA GLU A 261 12.94 -6.65 7.79
C GLU A 261 12.09 -7.82 7.28
N ARG A 262 12.78 -8.87 6.81
CA ARG A 262 12.13 -10.10 6.37
C ARG A 262 11.45 -10.74 7.56
N ASP A 263 10.15 -10.98 7.43
CA ASP A 263 9.40 -11.81 8.35
C ASP A 263 10.03 -13.21 8.27
N THR A 264 10.74 -13.62 9.31
CA THR A 264 11.44 -14.92 9.34
C THR A 264 10.46 -16.10 9.45
N GLY A 265 9.15 -15.81 9.41
CA GLY A 265 8.06 -16.77 9.25
C GLY A 265 7.65 -17.35 10.59
N LYS A 266 6.32 -17.44 10.78
CA LYS A 266 5.56 -17.85 11.98
C LYS A 266 5.26 -16.73 12.96
N ILE A 267 4.60 -15.67 12.53
CA ILE A 267 3.93 -14.78 13.49
C ILE A 267 2.61 -14.33 12.88
N ALA A 268 1.50 -14.65 13.56
CA ALA A 268 0.16 -14.27 13.19
C ALA A 268 0.09 -12.77 13.00
N GLN A 269 -0.69 -12.36 12.01
CA GLN A 269 -1.02 -10.96 11.83
C GLN A 269 -1.82 -10.51 13.04
N VAL A 270 -1.18 -9.79 13.96
CA VAL A 270 -1.80 -9.23 15.17
C VAL A 270 -3.11 -8.48 14.85
N TYR A 271 -3.20 -7.91 13.64
CA TYR A 271 -4.33 -7.14 13.13
C TYR A 271 -5.58 -7.99 12.85
N ASP A 272 -5.46 -9.01 12.01
CA ASP A 272 -6.61 -9.74 11.43
C ASP A 272 -6.90 -11.06 12.14
N ALA A 273 -5.91 -11.60 12.87
CA ALA A 273 -6.08 -12.86 13.57
C ALA A 273 -7.09 -12.71 14.73
N ARG A 274 -7.98 -13.68 14.82
CA ARG A 274 -8.91 -13.79 15.95
C ARG A 274 -8.11 -14.18 17.20
N PRO A 275 -8.29 -13.50 18.34
CA PRO A 275 -7.66 -13.92 19.57
C PRO A 275 -8.11 -15.31 20.01
N GLU A 276 -7.17 -16.12 20.46
CA GLU A 276 -7.40 -17.45 20.99
C GLU A 276 -8.26 -17.37 22.26
N PRO A 277 -9.30 -18.21 22.38
CA PRO A 277 -10.18 -18.20 23.54
C PRO A 277 -9.56 -18.90 24.76
N HIS A 278 -8.43 -19.59 24.59
CA HIS A 278 -7.76 -20.36 25.62
C HIS A 278 -6.37 -19.77 25.97
N PRO A 279 -5.90 -19.97 27.22
CA PRO A 279 -4.55 -19.60 27.61
C PRO A 279 -3.47 -20.19 26.70
N ALA A 280 -2.41 -19.43 26.47
CA ALA A 280 -1.19 -19.91 25.85
C ALA A 280 -0.52 -20.97 26.75
N PRO A 281 -0.15 -22.15 26.22
CA PRO A 281 0.64 -23.12 26.98
C PRO A 281 1.96 -22.52 27.46
N GLU A 282 2.40 -22.84 28.68
CA GLU A 282 3.65 -22.32 29.26
C GLU A 282 4.89 -22.45 28.36
N PRO A 283 5.13 -23.60 27.69
CA PRO A 283 6.27 -23.73 26.79
C PRO A 283 6.27 -22.73 25.63
N VAL A 284 5.10 -22.28 25.17
CA VAL A 284 4.96 -21.36 24.03
C VAL A 284 5.50 -19.98 24.40
N TRP A 285 5.08 -19.44 25.55
CA TRP A 285 5.48 -18.07 25.91
C TRP A 285 6.82 -17.97 26.65
N ARG A 286 7.33 -19.07 27.22
CA ARG A 286 8.70 -19.12 27.77
C ARG A 286 9.79 -19.21 26.71
N ARG A 287 9.43 -19.58 25.48
CA ARG A 287 10.33 -19.72 24.34
C ARG A 287 9.71 -19.10 23.09
N ALA A 288 9.06 -17.95 23.28
CA ALA A 288 8.38 -17.26 22.21
C ALA A 288 9.40 -16.82 21.17
N VAL A 289 9.26 -17.32 19.93
CA VAL A 289 10.14 -16.96 18.82
C VAL A 289 9.52 -15.77 18.10
N ASN A 290 10.28 -14.69 18.02
CA ASN A 290 9.93 -13.43 17.37
C ASN A 290 8.53 -12.89 17.74
N PRO A 291 8.15 -12.80 19.02
CA PRO A 291 6.80 -12.36 19.40
C PRO A 291 6.51 -10.93 18.90
N ARG A 292 5.26 -10.69 18.48
CA ARG A 292 4.76 -9.36 18.13
C ARG A 292 3.79 -8.85 19.17
N ILE A 293 3.97 -7.61 19.59
CA ILE A 293 3.11 -6.92 20.56
C ILE A 293 2.45 -5.75 19.85
N GLY A 294 1.12 -5.72 19.83
CA GLY A 294 0.35 -4.65 19.23
C GLY A 294 -0.58 -3.97 20.23
N VAL A 295 -0.75 -2.65 20.14
CA VAL A 295 -1.79 -1.91 20.88
C VAL A 295 -2.71 -1.10 19.96
N SER A 296 -4.01 -1.12 20.24
CA SER A 296 -5.02 -0.27 19.60
C SER A 296 -5.90 0.39 20.66
N TRP A 297 -6.53 1.52 20.33
CA TRP A 297 -7.40 2.25 21.26
C TRP A 297 -8.58 2.91 20.55
N THR A 298 -9.48 3.50 21.35
CA THR A 298 -10.80 4.00 20.91
C THR A 298 -10.95 5.53 21.00
N ALA A 299 -9.85 6.26 21.23
CA ALA A 299 -9.86 7.70 21.45
C ALA A 299 -9.18 8.46 20.28
N PRO A 300 -9.95 8.99 19.29
CA PRO A 300 -9.42 9.50 18.02
C PRO A 300 -8.37 10.60 18.11
N LYS A 301 -8.33 11.34 19.22
CA LYS A 301 -7.39 12.44 19.47
C LYS A 301 -6.38 12.13 20.57
N ALA A 302 -6.29 10.87 20.96
CA ALA A 302 -5.32 10.38 21.93
C ALA A 302 -4.14 9.76 21.20
N ASP A 303 -2.97 10.06 21.74
CA ASP A 303 -1.67 9.61 21.29
C ASP A 303 -1.16 8.69 22.41
N LEU A 304 -1.20 7.38 22.15
CA LEU A 304 -0.70 6.36 23.06
C LEU A 304 0.59 5.82 22.50
N ASP A 305 1.55 5.58 23.39
CA ASP A 305 2.83 4.97 23.04
C ASP A 305 2.95 3.59 23.69
N LEU A 306 3.43 2.63 22.91
CA LEU A 306 3.84 1.31 23.38
C LEU A 306 5.33 1.31 23.75
N PHE A 307 5.62 0.87 24.97
CA PHE A 307 6.96 0.63 25.44
C PHE A 307 7.15 -0.87 25.69
N VAL A 308 8.16 -1.45 25.05
CA VAL A 308 8.51 -2.87 25.21
C VAL A 308 9.96 -2.98 25.66
N ARG A 309 10.18 -3.62 26.80
CA ARG A 309 11.52 -4.02 27.24
C ARG A 309 11.62 -5.56 27.19
N PRO A 310 12.36 -6.13 26.21
CA PRO A 310 12.40 -7.59 25.99
C PRO A 310 12.90 -8.39 27.20
N THR A 311 14.00 -7.94 27.82
CA THR A 311 14.61 -8.55 29.02
C THR A 311 15.02 -7.45 30.01
N PRO A 312 15.27 -7.75 31.30
CA PRO A 312 15.68 -6.74 32.27
C PRO A 312 16.93 -5.94 31.88
N SER A 313 17.84 -6.53 31.09
CA SER A 313 19.07 -5.90 30.61
C SER A 313 18.95 -5.24 29.23
N SER A 314 17.90 -5.54 28.47
CA SER A 314 17.74 -4.99 27.11
C SER A 314 17.34 -3.51 27.14
N PRO A 315 17.73 -2.73 26.12
CA PRO A 315 17.16 -1.41 25.91
C PRO A 315 15.64 -1.48 25.66
N VAL A 316 14.96 -0.35 25.86
CA VAL A 316 13.51 -0.23 25.66
C VAL A 316 13.22 0.17 24.22
N ILE A 317 12.28 -0.50 23.58
CA ILE A 317 11.77 -0.18 22.25
C ILE A 317 10.51 0.67 22.41
N TYR A 318 10.51 1.88 21.82
CA TYR A 318 9.41 2.85 21.80
C TYR A 318 9.67 3.92 20.73
N PHE A 319 8.79 4.92 20.53
CA PHE A 319 8.95 5.91 19.46
C PHE A 319 10.31 6.65 19.47
N GLY A 320 10.89 6.90 20.65
CA GLY A 320 12.19 7.56 20.81
C GLY A 320 13.39 6.63 20.59
N GLN A 321 13.16 5.32 20.55
CA GLN A 321 14.13 4.27 20.28
C GLN A 321 13.45 3.12 19.52
N ALA A 322 13.12 3.39 18.26
CA ALA A 322 12.25 2.53 17.46
C ALA A 322 12.90 1.23 16.98
N SER A 323 14.21 1.05 17.17
CA SER A 323 14.94 -0.15 16.75
C SER A 323 16.12 -0.42 17.69
N THR A 324 16.28 -1.69 18.05
CA THR A 324 17.40 -2.23 18.84
C THR A 324 17.82 -3.58 18.24
N GLU A 325 18.86 -4.22 18.77
CA GLU A 325 19.22 -5.58 18.36
C GLU A 325 18.07 -6.58 18.63
N GLU A 326 17.33 -6.34 19.71
CA GLU A 326 16.27 -7.20 20.20
C GLU A 326 14.92 -7.00 19.49
N GLY A 327 14.73 -5.94 18.71
CA GLY A 327 13.45 -5.71 18.03
C GLY A 327 13.26 -4.34 17.43
N GLN A 328 12.06 -4.12 16.89
CA GLN A 328 11.70 -2.91 16.15
C GLN A 328 10.22 -2.52 16.37
N LEU A 329 9.99 -1.23 16.57
CA LEU A 329 8.70 -0.57 16.46
C LEU A 329 8.41 -0.27 14.98
N TYR A 330 7.33 -0.82 14.44
CA TYR A 330 6.98 -0.65 13.02
C TYR A 330 6.12 0.57 12.71
N LYS A 331 5.31 1.01 13.68
CA LYS A 331 4.35 2.09 13.44
C LYS A 331 3.97 2.78 14.74
N ASP A 332 4.39 4.02 14.87
CA ASP A 332 3.91 4.96 15.87
C ASP A 332 2.57 5.59 15.38
N PHE A 333 1.60 5.76 16.27
CA PHE A 333 0.29 6.32 15.96
C PHE A 333 -0.02 7.50 16.88
N ARG A 334 0.08 8.72 16.35
CA ARG A 334 -0.25 9.95 17.10
C ARG A 334 -1.74 10.14 17.38
N ASN A 335 -2.58 9.27 16.83
CA ASN A 335 -4.03 9.26 16.97
C ASN A 335 -4.50 7.81 16.95
N SER A 336 -5.69 7.55 17.51
CA SER A 336 -6.34 6.23 17.47
C SER A 336 -6.22 5.57 16.11
N PRO A 337 -5.63 4.37 16.02
CA PRO A 337 -5.54 3.68 14.75
C PRO A 337 -6.95 3.26 14.28
N VAL A 338 -7.33 3.66 13.07
CA VAL A 338 -8.53 3.13 12.41
C VAL A 338 -8.13 1.79 11.78
N ASN A 339 -8.58 0.68 12.38
CA ASN A 339 -8.24 -0.69 11.96
C ASN A 339 -6.72 -0.96 11.96
N GLY A 340 -6.03 -0.62 13.05
CA GLY A 340 -4.59 -0.81 13.17
C GLY A 340 -4.13 -0.98 14.62
N PHE A 341 -2.86 -1.34 14.76
CA PHE A 341 -2.14 -1.50 16.01
C PHE A 341 -0.77 -0.83 15.89
N GLU A 342 -0.39 0.00 16.85
CA GLU A 342 1.03 0.30 17.08
C GLU A 342 1.71 -1.01 17.46
N THR A 343 2.77 -1.39 16.75
CA THR A 343 3.32 -2.75 16.84
C THR A 343 4.82 -2.74 17.02
N VAL A 344 5.28 -3.50 18.02
CA VAL A 344 6.69 -3.90 18.20
C VAL A 344 6.82 -5.38 17.83
N ALA A 345 7.81 -5.74 17.00
CA ALA A 345 8.30 -7.13 16.96
C ALA A 345 9.61 -7.25 17.70
N LEU A 346 9.77 -8.38 18.36
CA LEU A 346 11.05 -8.80 18.89
C LEU A 346 11.75 -9.73 17.90
N ASN A 347 13.08 -9.66 17.87
CA ASN A 347 13.97 -10.46 17.04
C ASN A 347 14.69 -11.45 17.96
N GLY A 348 14.38 -12.74 17.87
CA GLY A 348 14.97 -13.81 18.68
C GLY A 348 13.97 -14.60 19.51
N THR A 349 14.47 -15.36 20.48
CA THR A 349 13.66 -16.19 21.37
C THR A 349 13.64 -15.58 22.77
N TYR A 350 12.45 -15.36 23.33
CA TYR A 350 12.26 -14.67 24.61
C TYR A 350 11.40 -15.49 25.58
N ASP A 351 11.71 -15.41 26.88
CA ASP A 351 10.76 -15.75 27.94
C ASP A 351 9.92 -14.50 28.23
N LEU A 352 8.65 -14.53 27.83
CA LEU A 352 7.77 -13.38 27.99
C LEU A 352 7.40 -13.07 29.44
N SER A 353 7.77 -13.92 30.42
CA SER A 353 7.68 -13.54 31.83
C SER A 353 8.71 -12.52 32.28
N ASP A 354 9.81 -12.38 31.53
CA ASP A 354 10.87 -11.39 31.77
C ASP A 354 10.63 -10.07 31.02
N THR A 355 9.71 -10.07 30.06
CA THR A 355 9.36 -8.90 29.24
C THR A 355 8.45 -7.93 30.02
N LEU A 356 8.78 -6.63 29.97
CA LEU A 356 7.95 -5.57 30.50
C LEU A 356 7.22 -4.85 29.36
N LEU A 357 5.90 -4.75 29.46
CA LEU A 357 5.07 -3.94 28.57
C LEU A 357 4.47 -2.78 29.35
N ALA A 358 4.58 -1.57 28.82
CA ALA A 358 3.85 -0.43 29.34
C ALA A 358 3.19 0.35 28.21
N ILE A 359 2.09 1.00 28.56
CA ILE A 359 1.36 1.89 27.66
C ILE A 359 1.25 3.25 28.33
N ASN A 360 1.61 4.29 27.59
CA ASN A 360 1.50 5.67 28.04
C ASN A 360 0.43 6.41 27.26
N LEU A 361 -0.46 7.15 27.93
CA LEU A 361 -1.17 8.25 27.28
C LEU A 361 -0.16 9.40 27.13
N TYR A 362 0.49 9.48 25.98
CA TYR A 362 1.56 10.43 25.71
C TYR A 362 1.01 11.82 25.38
N GLY A 363 0.01 11.88 24.51
CA GLY A 363 -0.59 13.12 24.03
C GLY A 363 -2.11 13.09 23.96
N GLY A 364 -2.70 14.27 23.76
CA GLY A 364 -4.14 14.43 23.58
C GLY A 364 -4.92 14.62 24.88
N LYS A 365 -6.23 14.86 24.70
CA LYS A 365 -7.24 14.92 25.76
C LYS A 365 -8.27 13.82 25.50
N VAL A 366 -8.64 13.10 26.55
CA VAL A 366 -9.56 11.96 26.46
C VAL A 366 -10.81 12.22 27.30
N PRO A 367 -11.97 11.64 26.92
CA PRO A 367 -13.24 11.88 27.60
C PRO A 367 -13.23 11.39 29.06
N VAL A 368 -14.30 11.72 29.79
CA VAL A 368 -14.54 11.20 31.13
C VAL A 368 -14.63 9.68 31.06
N GLY A 369 -13.79 8.98 31.82
CA GLY A 369 -13.62 7.53 31.76
C GLY A 369 -12.22 7.10 31.30
N GLY A 370 -11.45 8.01 30.69
CA GLY A 370 -10.09 7.73 30.24
C GLY A 370 -10.05 7.24 28.79
N VAL A 371 -9.00 6.49 28.44
CA VAL A 371 -8.87 5.81 27.15
C VAL A 371 -8.89 4.30 27.37
N SER A 372 -9.69 3.60 26.57
CA SER A 372 -9.73 2.14 26.54
C SER A 372 -9.18 1.63 25.21
N GLY A 373 -8.58 0.45 25.26
CA GLY A 373 -7.95 -0.18 24.12
C GLY A 373 -7.75 -1.66 24.32
N GLU A 374 -7.04 -2.26 23.38
CA GLU A 374 -6.69 -3.67 23.36
C GLU A 374 -5.20 -3.82 23.10
N ILE A 375 -4.54 -4.64 23.92
CA ILE A 375 -3.19 -5.12 23.67
C ILE A 375 -3.26 -6.56 23.18
N ARG A 376 -2.43 -6.89 22.19
CA ARG A 376 -2.31 -8.23 21.61
C ARG A 376 -0.88 -8.70 21.64
N ILE A 377 -0.68 -10.00 21.84
CA ILE A 377 0.59 -10.70 21.66
C ILE A 377 0.36 -11.81 20.63
N ALA A 378 1.15 -11.81 19.56
CA ALA A 378 1.21 -12.91 18.60
C ALA A 378 2.50 -13.71 18.79
N ILE A 379 2.39 -15.04 18.84
CA ILE A 379 3.49 -16.01 18.90
C ILE A 379 3.11 -17.12 17.93
N ASP A 380 3.99 -17.46 16.99
CA ASP A 380 3.62 -18.39 15.91
C ASP A 380 2.30 -17.95 15.26
N ASP A 381 1.39 -18.85 14.90
CA ASP A 381 0.13 -18.50 14.25
C ASP A 381 -1.02 -18.15 15.21
N GLU A 382 -0.72 -17.98 16.51
CA GLU A 382 -1.71 -17.73 17.56
C GLU A 382 -1.61 -16.30 18.10
N VAL A 383 -2.75 -15.73 18.49
CA VAL A 383 -2.84 -14.38 19.05
C VAL A 383 -3.62 -14.39 20.35
N TRP A 384 -3.10 -13.72 21.38
CA TRP A 384 -3.82 -13.48 22.62
C TRP A 384 -4.07 -11.99 22.79
N ALA A 385 -5.21 -11.63 23.37
CA ALA A 385 -5.63 -10.25 23.52
C ALA A 385 -6.11 -9.95 24.93
N LYS A 386 -5.90 -8.71 25.39
CA LYS A 386 -6.43 -8.21 26.66
C LYS A 386 -6.86 -6.76 26.50
N SER A 387 -8.05 -6.44 26.99
CA SER A 387 -8.50 -5.06 27.06
C SER A 387 -7.78 -4.32 28.19
N PHE A 388 -7.51 -3.03 27.99
CA PHE A 388 -6.92 -2.16 29.00
C PHE A 388 -7.67 -0.82 29.10
N THR A 389 -7.42 -0.08 30.18
CA THR A 389 -7.93 1.29 30.36
C THR A 389 -6.91 2.14 31.09
N ILE A 390 -6.66 3.36 30.59
CA ILE A 390 -5.81 4.37 31.23
C ILE A 390 -6.73 5.49 31.74
N ALA A 391 -6.76 5.68 33.07
CA ALA A 391 -7.70 6.59 33.73
C ALA A 391 -7.34 8.08 33.59
N ALA A 392 -6.15 8.41 33.09
CA ALA A 392 -5.76 9.79 32.85
C ALA A 392 -6.68 10.47 31.83
N LYS A 393 -6.92 11.77 32.02
CA LYS A 393 -7.75 12.60 31.12
C LYS A 393 -6.92 13.37 30.09
N GLN A 394 -5.61 13.39 30.25
CA GLN A 394 -4.68 14.14 29.43
C GLN A 394 -3.35 13.41 29.37
N GLY A 395 -2.71 13.44 28.20
CA GLY A 395 -1.40 12.86 28.03
C GLY A 395 -0.30 13.61 28.80
N ASN A 396 0.70 12.86 29.24
CA ASN A 396 1.76 13.37 30.12
C ASN A 396 3.12 13.53 29.41
N LYS A 397 3.20 13.29 28.11
CA LYS A 397 4.42 13.38 27.30
C LYS A 397 5.55 12.50 27.83
N GLY A 398 5.22 11.26 28.22
CA GLY A 398 6.21 10.28 28.69
C GLY A 398 6.78 10.57 30.09
N LYS A 399 6.22 11.54 30.83
CA LYS A 399 6.72 11.87 32.19
C LYS A 399 6.68 10.64 33.09
N GLY A 400 7.86 10.25 33.58
CA GLY A 400 8.06 9.10 34.45
C GLY A 400 8.43 7.79 33.72
N ALA A 401 8.70 7.81 32.41
CA ALA A 401 9.12 6.64 31.64
C ALA A 401 10.29 5.89 32.30
N GLU A 402 11.30 6.59 32.81
CA GLU A 402 12.45 5.97 33.47
C GLU A 402 12.05 5.11 34.68
N SER A 403 11.11 5.59 35.51
CA SER A 403 10.61 4.84 36.67
C SER A 403 9.80 3.60 36.26
N VAL A 404 9.02 3.71 35.19
CA VAL A 404 8.27 2.57 34.63
C VAL A 404 9.23 1.53 34.07
N MET A 405 10.17 1.96 33.24
CA MET A 405 11.05 1.06 32.50
C MET A 405 12.11 0.44 33.39
N ARG A 406 12.77 1.22 34.25
CA ARG A 406 13.82 0.69 35.13
C ARG A 406 13.22 -0.06 36.30
N ASP A 407 12.27 0.57 37.00
CA ASP A 407 11.83 0.13 38.33
C ASP A 407 10.52 -0.67 38.29
N GLY A 408 9.84 -0.74 37.14
CA GLY A 408 8.55 -1.41 37.03
C GLY A 408 7.43 -0.73 37.83
N GLN A 409 7.58 0.57 38.13
CA GLN A 409 6.65 1.34 38.94
C GLN A 409 5.81 2.28 38.08
N VAL A 410 4.51 2.37 38.36
CA VAL A 410 3.59 3.29 37.67
C VAL A 410 3.61 4.65 38.37
N PRO A 411 4.24 5.69 37.79
CA PRO A 411 4.50 6.95 38.50
C PRO A 411 3.27 7.87 38.54
N ASN A 412 2.30 7.66 37.65
CA ASN A 412 1.08 8.45 37.57
C ASN A 412 0.01 7.71 36.74
N LYS A 413 -1.21 8.26 36.72
CA LYS A 413 -2.40 7.65 36.08
C LYS A 413 -2.36 7.58 34.55
N ALA A 414 -1.36 8.19 33.90
CA ALA A 414 -1.20 8.13 32.44
C ALA A 414 -0.35 6.95 31.97
N TRP A 415 0.15 6.15 32.91
CA TRP A 415 0.87 4.92 32.64
C TRP A 415 0.08 3.71 33.14
N ILE A 416 0.21 2.61 32.42
CA ILE A 416 -0.13 1.27 32.90
C ILE A 416 1.01 0.32 32.54
N ILE A 417 1.22 -0.69 33.38
CA ILE A 417 2.10 -1.82 33.08
C ILE A 417 1.21 -3.04 32.91
N ILE A 418 1.43 -3.80 31.85
CA ILE A 418 0.71 -5.04 31.58
C ILE A 418 1.75 -6.15 31.53
N LYS A 419 1.58 -7.19 32.36
CA LYS A 419 2.46 -8.36 32.25
C LYS A 419 2.04 -9.17 31.03
N PRO A 420 2.96 -9.58 30.15
CA PRO A 420 2.63 -10.46 29.03
C PRO A 420 1.88 -11.71 29.47
N THR A 421 2.25 -12.29 30.62
CA THR A 421 1.60 -13.46 31.19
C THR A 421 0.13 -13.23 31.54
N ASP A 422 -0.29 -12.01 31.88
CA ASP A 422 -1.70 -11.72 32.13
C ASP A 422 -2.52 -11.78 30.83
N ILE A 423 -1.93 -11.36 29.71
CA ILE A 423 -2.55 -11.43 28.37
C ILE A 423 -2.64 -12.90 27.93
N LEU A 424 -1.53 -13.62 28.07
CA LEU A 424 -1.38 -14.99 27.60
C LEU A 424 -2.16 -16.01 28.44
N THR A 425 -2.41 -15.73 29.72
CA THR A 425 -3.13 -16.66 30.62
C THR A 425 -4.57 -16.26 30.92
N GLY A 426 -5.03 -15.12 30.40
CA GLY A 426 -6.39 -14.62 30.60
C GLY A 426 -6.69 -14.17 32.04
N LYS A 427 -5.67 -13.73 32.78
CA LYS A 427 -5.79 -13.27 34.18
C LYS A 427 -6.03 -11.78 34.31
#